data_AF-A0A9P8EZM3-F1
#
_entry.id   AF-A0A9P8EZM3-F1
#
_cell.length_a   1.000
_cell.length_b   1.000
_cell.length_c   1.000
_cell.angle_alpha   90.00
_cell.angle_beta   90.00
_cell.angle_gamma   90.00
#
_symmetry.space_group_name_H-M   'P 1'
#
loop_
_entity.id
_entity.type
_entity.pdbx_description
1 polymer ?
#
loop_
_entity_poly.entity_id
_entity_poly.type
_entity_poly.pdbx_seq_one_letter_code
_entity_poly.pdbx_strand_id
1 'polypeptide(L)'
;AHLPQSLLTDAHFLNNLQAAVNGWIKAIQESTQRSRDPSTGTAMQEKNFWLSMESALDSIERQQNSDPVRLSLDVLSQAKRHATAVSFHADTGFKEAADKVIKYNQLMRELPLEELLAAATLVKIQEALDQVFQHINKKLRVCAYPIRRALPLVEAISGDLDTRLHELLHGRSLMHLDFQEFQDLMAATDKIWDIWEENFKEFANAAREVIRRRGEKFIPIKIDPRHKQTKDRLKYINTFRVNHEQLRDTIANVLGEDQDSVHNDGVSGPVIIEEMGDVDAID
;
A
#
# COMPACT_ATOMS: atom_id res chain seq x y z
N ALA A 1 -8.31 -34.39 -39.46
CA ALA A 1 -9.67 -34.26 -40.02
C ALA A 1 -9.53 -33.74 -41.46
N HIS A 2 -10.07 -34.44 -42.45
CA HIS A 2 -10.04 -33.97 -43.84
C HIS A 2 -11.05 -32.84 -44.02
N LEU A 3 -10.57 -31.60 -44.04
CA LEU A 3 -11.40 -30.44 -44.39
C LEU A 3 -11.85 -30.56 -45.86
N PRO A 4 -13.12 -30.29 -46.18
CA PRO A 4 -13.59 -30.26 -47.57
C PRO A 4 -12.78 -29.21 -48.36
N GLN A 5 -12.16 -29.62 -49.47
CA GLN A 5 -11.36 -28.72 -50.31
C GLN A 5 -12.17 -27.53 -50.85
N SER A 6 -13.50 -27.65 -50.96
CA SER A 6 -14.41 -26.57 -51.35
C SER A 6 -14.46 -25.41 -50.36
N LEU A 7 -14.23 -25.65 -49.07
CA LEU A 7 -14.21 -24.60 -48.04
C LEU A 7 -12.84 -23.90 -47.95
N LEU A 8 -11.77 -24.56 -48.41
CA LEU A 8 -10.42 -23.99 -48.47
C LEU A 8 -10.23 -23.01 -49.64
N THR A 9 -11.14 -23.03 -50.63
CA THR A 9 -11.15 -22.09 -51.77
C THR A 9 -12.22 -21.01 -51.66
N ASP A 10 -13.13 -21.08 -50.69
CA ASP A 10 -14.15 -20.05 -50.48
C ASP A 10 -13.53 -18.78 -49.86
N ALA A 11 -13.37 -17.75 -50.70
CA ALA A 11 -12.83 -16.48 -50.29
C ALA A 11 -13.67 -15.77 -49.22
N HIS A 12 -14.99 -15.96 -49.20
CA HIS A 12 -15.87 -15.31 -48.22
C HIS A 12 -15.71 -15.93 -46.83
N PHE A 13 -15.69 -17.26 -46.74
CA PHE A 13 -15.42 -17.99 -45.50
C PHE A 13 -14.04 -17.64 -44.92
N LEU A 14 -12.98 -17.66 -45.74
CA LEU A 14 -11.63 -17.34 -45.29
C LEU A 14 -11.47 -15.87 -44.84
N ASN A 15 -12.15 -14.93 -45.51
CA ASN A 15 -12.16 -13.53 -45.10
C ASN A 15 -12.87 -13.32 -43.76
N ASN A 16 -13.99 -14.02 -43.52
CA ASN A 16 -14.69 -13.98 -42.24
C ASN A 16 -13.84 -14.60 -41.11
N LEU A 17 -13.17 -15.72 -41.39
CA LEU A 17 -12.26 -16.36 -40.43
C LEU A 17 -11.07 -15.46 -40.09
N GLN A 18 -10.48 -14.82 -41.10
CA GLN A 18 -9.42 -13.83 -40.91
C GLN A 18 -9.90 -12.61 -40.12
N ALA A 19 -11.11 -12.12 -40.36
CA ALA A 19 -11.70 -11.03 -39.58
C ALA A 19 -11.91 -11.43 -38.12
N ALA A 20 -12.37 -12.65 -37.85
CA ALA A 20 -12.52 -13.20 -36.50
C ALA A 20 -11.16 -13.30 -35.78
N VAL A 21 -10.14 -13.84 -36.43
CA VAL A 21 -8.78 -13.94 -35.87
C VAL A 21 -8.21 -12.55 -35.58
N ASN A 22 -8.37 -11.58 -36.48
CA ASN A 22 -7.97 -10.20 -36.24
C ASN A 22 -8.71 -9.57 -35.06
N GLY A 23 -9.99 -9.91 -34.87
CA GLY A 23 -10.76 -9.53 -33.69
C GLY A 23 -10.18 -10.12 -32.41
N TRP A 24 -9.79 -11.40 -32.42
CA TRP A 24 -9.12 -12.04 -31.29
C TRP A 24 -7.77 -11.39 -30.98
N ILE A 25 -6.97 -11.05 -31.99
CA ILE A 25 -5.69 -10.34 -31.80
C ILE A 25 -5.92 -9.02 -31.05
N LYS A 26 -6.90 -8.21 -31.49
CA LYS A 26 -7.23 -6.95 -30.83
C LYS A 26 -7.70 -7.15 -29.39
N ALA A 27 -8.58 -8.12 -29.14
CA ALA A 27 -9.07 -8.41 -27.79
C ALA A 27 -7.92 -8.86 -26.86
N ILE A 28 -6.99 -9.67 -27.35
CA ILE A 28 -5.80 -10.09 -26.59
C ILE A 28 -4.90 -8.88 -26.33
N GLN A 29 -4.65 -8.04 -27.32
CA GLN A 29 -3.86 -6.80 -27.17
C GLN A 29 -4.49 -5.84 -26.15
N GLU A 30 -5.80 -5.64 -26.18
CA GLU A 30 -6.52 -4.81 -25.20
C GLU A 30 -6.35 -5.36 -23.77
N SER A 31 -6.42 -6.69 -23.61
CA SER A 31 -6.21 -7.33 -22.31
C SER A 31 -4.75 -7.25 -21.84
N THR A 32 -3.77 -7.41 -22.73
CA THR A 32 -2.33 -7.39 -22.38
C THR A 32 -1.80 -5.98 -22.15
N GLN A 33 -2.38 -4.96 -22.79
CA GLN A 33 -2.02 -3.55 -22.62
C GLN A 33 -2.73 -2.89 -21.44
N ARG A 34 -3.74 -3.54 -20.86
CA ARG A 34 -4.44 -3.04 -19.68
C ARG A 34 -3.44 -2.90 -18.53
N SER A 35 -3.08 -1.66 -18.21
CA SER A 35 -2.22 -1.32 -17.09
C SER A 35 -2.97 -0.39 -16.15
N ARG A 36 -2.95 -0.71 -14.86
CA ARG A 36 -3.40 0.19 -13.81
C ARG A 36 -2.29 1.16 -13.42
N ASP A 37 -2.66 2.41 -13.17
CA ASP A 37 -1.77 3.39 -12.57
C ASP A 37 -1.57 3.06 -11.07
N PRO A 38 -0.34 2.71 -10.65
CA PRO A 38 -0.04 2.33 -9.27
C PRO A 38 -0.21 3.48 -8.27
N SER A 39 -0.29 4.74 -8.73
CA SER A 39 -0.49 5.91 -7.86
C SER A 39 -1.94 6.12 -7.42
N THR A 40 -2.89 5.37 -8.00
CA THR A 40 -4.32 5.56 -7.79
C THR A 40 -4.99 4.37 -7.10
N GLY A 41 -5.64 4.64 -5.96
CA GLY A 41 -6.40 3.67 -5.17
C GLY A 41 -5.63 3.08 -3.98
N THR A 42 -6.15 1.96 -3.47
CA THR A 42 -5.62 1.22 -2.29
C THR A 42 -4.64 0.12 -2.70
N ALA A 43 -3.79 -0.35 -1.78
CA ALA A 43 -2.86 -1.43 -2.07
C ALA A 43 -3.59 -2.75 -2.41
N MET A 44 -4.74 -3.01 -1.78
CA MET A 44 -5.58 -4.19 -2.07
C MET A 44 -6.13 -4.21 -3.49
N GLN A 45 -6.52 -3.06 -4.02
CA GLN A 45 -7.00 -2.94 -5.39
C GLN A 45 -5.88 -3.22 -6.42
N GLU A 46 -4.63 -2.85 -6.12
CA GLU A 46 -3.47 -3.21 -6.94
C GLU A 46 -3.17 -4.72 -6.86
N LYS A 47 -3.21 -5.32 -5.66
CA LYS A 47 -3.11 -6.78 -5.45
C LYS A 47 -4.16 -7.53 -6.29
N ASN A 48 -5.43 -7.15 -6.16
CA ASN A 48 -6.54 -7.77 -6.87
C ASN A 48 -6.44 -7.57 -8.39
N PHE A 49 -5.94 -6.42 -8.85
CA PHE A 49 -5.69 -6.18 -10.26
C PHE A 49 -4.70 -7.19 -10.84
N TRP A 50 -3.55 -7.40 -10.19
CA TRP A 50 -2.54 -8.36 -10.68
C TRP A 50 -3.02 -9.81 -10.63
N LEU A 51 -3.75 -10.20 -9.59
CA LEU A 51 -4.36 -11.52 -9.50
C LEU A 51 -5.43 -11.74 -10.59
N SER A 52 -6.28 -10.74 -10.83
CA SER A 52 -7.29 -10.79 -11.88
C SER A 52 -6.67 -10.83 -13.28
N MET A 53 -5.55 -10.12 -13.48
CA MET A 53 -4.79 -10.13 -14.73
C MET A 53 -4.19 -11.51 -15.00
N GLU A 54 -3.62 -12.17 -13.98
CA GLU A 54 -3.11 -13.53 -14.10
C GLU A 54 -4.21 -14.50 -14.51
N SER A 55 -5.35 -14.47 -13.83
CA SER A 55 -6.49 -15.34 -14.17
C SER A 55 -7.03 -15.06 -15.58
N ALA A 56 -7.08 -13.79 -16.00
CA ALA A 56 -7.50 -13.42 -17.35
C ALA A 56 -6.52 -13.94 -18.41
N LEU A 57 -5.21 -13.82 -18.18
CA LEU A 57 -4.19 -14.33 -19.09
C LEU A 57 -4.18 -15.87 -19.15
N ASP A 58 -4.36 -16.57 -18.02
CA ASP A 58 -4.52 -18.04 -18.00
C ASP A 58 -5.76 -18.48 -18.79
N SER A 59 -6.88 -17.76 -18.66
CA SER A 59 -8.08 -18.02 -19.46
C SER A 59 -7.83 -17.79 -20.96
N ILE A 60 -7.11 -16.73 -21.34
CA ILE A 60 -6.75 -16.46 -22.73
C ILE A 60 -5.83 -17.57 -23.28
N GLU A 61 -4.86 -18.04 -22.49
CA GLU A 61 -3.97 -19.15 -22.88
C GLU A 61 -4.75 -20.43 -23.14
N ARG A 62 -5.71 -20.77 -22.26
CA ARG A 62 -6.60 -21.91 -22.45
C ARG A 62 -7.45 -21.79 -23.71
N GLN A 63 -7.99 -20.60 -23.99
CA GLN A 63 -8.77 -20.34 -25.20
C GLN A 63 -7.89 -20.42 -26.46
N GLN A 64 -6.67 -19.89 -26.41
CA GLN A 64 -5.71 -19.96 -27.52
C GLN A 64 -5.34 -21.40 -27.86
N ASN A 65 -5.21 -22.25 -26.85
CA ASN A 65 -4.87 -23.66 -26.99
C ASN A 65 -6.08 -24.57 -27.28
N SER A 66 -7.30 -24.01 -27.35
CA SER A 66 -8.51 -24.78 -27.61
C SER A 66 -8.55 -25.33 -29.04
N ASP A 67 -9.07 -26.55 -29.19
CA ASP A 67 -9.16 -27.23 -30.50
C ASP A 67 -9.85 -26.40 -31.60
N PRO A 68 -10.95 -25.66 -31.33
CA PRO A 68 -11.59 -24.83 -32.35
C PRO A 68 -10.71 -23.68 -32.87
N VAL A 69 -9.93 -23.04 -31.98
CA VAL A 69 -9.03 -21.94 -32.35
C VAL A 69 -7.84 -22.47 -33.13
N ARG A 70 -7.26 -23.60 -32.68
CA ARG A 70 -6.16 -24.27 -33.39
C ARG A 70 -6.58 -24.73 -34.78
N LEU A 71 -7.75 -25.35 -34.91
CA LEU A 71 -8.32 -25.75 -36.19
C LEU A 71 -8.50 -24.53 -37.12
N SER A 72 -8.99 -23.41 -36.59
CA SER A 72 -9.19 -22.17 -37.37
C SER A 72 -7.87 -21.62 -37.91
N LEU A 73 -6.80 -21.66 -37.12
CA LEU A 73 -5.46 -21.25 -37.55
C LEU A 73 -4.85 -22.23 -38.57
N ASP A 74 -5.06 -23.54 -38.38
CA ASP A 74 -4.60 -24.58 -39.30
C ASP A 74 -5.28 -24.45 -40.68
N VAL A 75 -6.58 -24.13 -40.70
CA VAL A 75 -7.35 -23.85 -41.92
C VAL A 75 -6.78 -22.63 -42.66
N LEU A 76 -6.50 -21.53 -41.95
CA LEU A 76 -5.88 -20.34 -42.56
C LEU A 76 -4.47 -20.63 -43.09
N SER A 77 -3.69 -21.44 -42.37
CA SER A 77 -2.36 -21.87 -42.81
C SER A 77 -2.45 -22.74 -44.07
N GLN A 78 -3.36 -23.71 -44.12
CA GLN A 78 -3.55 -24.58 -45.28
C GLN A 78 -4.06 -23.81 -46.51
N ALA A 79 -4.81 -22.73 -46.31
CA ALA A 79 -5.28 -21.83 -47.37
C ALA A 79 -4.23 -20.80 -47.85
N LYS A 80 -2.94 -20.99 -47.53
CA LYS A 80 -1.81 -20.08 -47.85
C LYS A 80 -1.90 -18.68 -47.21
N ARG A 81 -2.74 -18.48 -46.20
CA ARG A 81 -2.88 -17.21 -45.46
C ARG A 81 -2.03 -17.21 -44.19
N HIS A 82 -0.75 -17.54 -44.33
CA HIS A 82 0.17 -17.69 -43.20
C HIS A 82 0.41 -16.39 -42.42
N ALA A 83 0.27 -15.22 -43.05
CA ALA A 83 0.47 -13.93 -42.40
C ALA A 83 -0.43 -13.73 -41.18
N THR A 84 -1.72 -14.08 -41.26
CA THR A 84 -2.66 -13.94 -40.14
C THR A 84 -2.37 -14.92 -39.01
N ALA A 85 -1.97 -16.15 -39.34
CA ALA A 85 -1.60 -17.16 -38.34
C ALA A 85 -0.30 -16.79 -37.61
N VAL A 86 0.68 -16.24 -38.33
CA VAL A 86 1.94 -15.74 -37.73
C VAL A 86 1.69 -14.50 -36.87
N SER A 87 0.89 -13.55 -37.34
CA SER A 87 0.50 -12.36 -36.57
C SER A 87 -0.26 -12.72 -35.28
N PHE A 88 -1.07 -13.77 -35.27
CA PHE A 88 -1.77 -14.21 -34.07
C PHE A 88 -0.83 -14.64 -32.93
N HIS A 89 0.36 -15.17 -33.26
CA HIS A 89 1.35 -15.55 -32.25
C HIS A 89 2.39 -14.46 -31.97
N ALA A 90 2.74 -13.64 -32.97
CA ALA A 90 3.77 -12.60 -32.84
C ALA A 90 3.22 -11.28 -32.30
N ASP A 91 2.03 -10.85 -32.74
CA ASP A 91 1.56 -9.47 -32.53
C ASP A 91 0.71 -9.31 -31.26
N THR A 92 0.47 -10.38 -30.50
CA THR A 92 -0.38 -10.31 -29.29
C THR A 92 0.32 -9.74 -28.06
N GLY A 93 1.67 -9.74 -28.04
CA GLY A 93 2.44 -9.36 -26.84
C GLY A 93 2.17 -10.25 -25.62
N PHE A 94 1.46 -11.38 -25.82
CA PHE A 94 0.91 -12.21 -24.74
C PHE A 94 2.02 -12.78 -23.86
N LYS A 95 3.08 -13.33 -24.46
CA LYS A 95 4.20 -13.93 -23.72
C LYS A 95 4.89 -12.93 -22.80
N GLU A 96 5.17 -11.73 -23.29
CA GLU A 96 5.82 -10.68 -22.49
C GLU A 96 4.91 -10.21 -21.34
N ALA A 97 3.61 -10.05 -21.60
CA ALA A 97 2.64 -9.68 -20.59
C ALA A 97 2.46 -10.79 -19.53
N ALA A 98 2.38 -12.05 -19.95
CA ALA A 98 2.30 -13.22 -19.06
C ALA A 98 3.55 -13.33 -18.17
N ASP A 99 4.74 -13.24 -18.75
CA ASP A 99 6.00 -13.27 -17.98
C ASP A 99 6.08 -12.14 -16.96
N LYS A 100 5.62 -10.94 -17.34
CA LYS A 100 5.57 -9.78 -16.44
C LYS A 100 4.60 -10.00 -15.29
N VAL A 101 3.39 -10.49 -15.57
CA VAL A 101 2.36 -10.76 -14.56
C VAL A 101 2.83 -11.85 -13.60
N ILE A 102 3.39 -12.95 -14.09
CA ILE A 102 3.96 -14.02 -13.25
C ILE A 102 5.04 -13.44 -12.32
N LYS A 103 5.96 -12.63 -12.84
CA LYS A 103 7.02 -12.00 -12.03
C LYS A 103 6.47 -11.06 -10.97
N TYR A 104 5.43 -10.28 -11.28
CA TYR A 104 4.84 -9.34 -10.31
C TYR A 104 3.96 -10.05 -9.29
N ASN A 105 3.30 -11.12 -9.70
CA ASN A 105 2.42 -11.87 -8.82
C ASN A 105 3.17 -12.67 -7.75
N GLN A 106 4.45 -12.97 -7.96
CA GLN A 106 5.33 -13.49 -6.90
C GLN A 106 5.42 -12.57 -5.66
N LEU A 107 5.27 -11.24 -5.85
CA LEU A 107 5.16 -10.28 -4.77
C LEU A 107 3.71 -10.18 -4.26
N MET A 108 2.75 -10.03 -5.17
CA MET A 108 1.37 -9.68 -4.83
C MET A 108 0.55 -10.81 -4.20
N ARG A 109 0.77 -12.07 -4.59
CA ARG A 109 -0.05 -13.21 -4.13
C ARG A 109 0.05 -13.46 -2.63
N GLU A 110 1.25 -13.34 -2.08
CA GLU A 110 1.57 -13.62 -0.68
C GLU A 110 1.63 -12.34 0.18
N LEU A 111 1.24 -11.18 -0.35
CA LEU A 111 1.31 -9.91 0.39
C LEU A 111 0.22 -9.88 1.48
N PRO A 112 0.59 -9.80 2.78
CA PRO A 112 -0.35 -9.90 3.91
C PRO A 112 -1.06 -8.56 4.21
N LEU A 113 -1.72 -7.96 3.20
CA LEU A 113 -2.49 -6.72 3.39
C LEU A 113 -3.78 -6.94 4.18
N GLU A 114 -4.35 -8.14 4.10
CA GLU A 114 -5.61 -8.49 4.76
C GLU A 114 -5.47 -8.44 6.29
N GLU A 115 -4.29 -8.82 6.81
CA GLU A 115 -4.00 -8.74 8.24
C GLU A 115 -3.98 -7.29 8.73
N LEU A 116 -3.41 -6.37 7.95
CA LEU A 116 -3.38 -4.95 8.28
C LEU A 116 -4.80 -4.35 8.30
N LEU A 117 -5.63 -4.68 7.30
CA LEU A 117 -7.00 -4.17 7.20
C LEU A 117 -7.94 -4.79 8.24
N ALA A 118 -7.70 -6.04 8.64
CA ALA A 118 -8.50 -6.74 9.65
C ALA A 118 -8.02 -6.50 11.11
N ALA A 119 -6.90 -5.81 11.30
CA ALA A 119 -6.29 -5.60 12.61
C ALA A 119 -7.23 -4.85 13.57
N ALA A 120 -7.78 -5.53 14.57
CA ALA A 120 -8.72 -4.95 15.55
C ALA A 120 -8.06 -4.19 16.71
N THR A 121 -6.73 -4.27 16.83
CA THR A 121 -5.97 -3.66 17.92
C THR A 121 -4.72 -2.97 17.37
N LEU A 122 -4.23 -1.95 18.08
CA LEU A 122 -3.00 -1.22 17.72
C LEU A 122 -1.79 -2.15 17.65
N VAL A 123 -1.70 -3.15 18.54
CA VAL A 123 -0.63 -4.16 18.53
C VAL A 123 -0.66 -4.98 17.25
N LYS A 124 -1.84 -5.42 16.80
CA LYS A 124 -1.97 -6.17 15.54
C LYS A 124 -1.61 -5.34 14.31
N ILE A 125 -1.84 -4.02 14.35
CA ILE A 125 -1.39 -3.12 13.29
C ILE A 125 0.13 -3.11 13.20
N GLN A 126 0.83 -3.05 14.34
CA GLN A 126 2.30 -3.08 14.40
C GLN A 126 2.84 -4.37 13.77
N GLU A 127 2.34 -5.52 14.22
CA GLU A 127 2.74 -6.84 13.71
C GLU A 127 2.44 -6.99 12.21
N ALA A 128 1.25 -6.59 11.77
CA ALA A 128 0.87 -6.66 10.35
C ALA A 128 1.75 -5.74 9.50
N LEU A 129 2.12 -4.57 10.01
CA LEU A 129 2.98 -3.63 9.31
C LEU A 129 4.38 -4.22 9.09
N ASP A 130 4.97 -4.80 10.14
CA ASP A 130 6.26 -5.50 10.06
C ASP A 130 6.20 -6.64 9.02
N GLN A 131 5.17 -7.47 9.08
CA GLN A 131 5.00 -8.58 8.14
C GLN A 131 4.90 -8.10 6.68
N VAL A 132 4.14 -7.03 6.43
CA VAL A 132 4.01 -6.44 5.09
C VAL A 132 5.36 -5.94 4.58
N PHE A 133 6.10 -5.17 5.39
CA PHE A 133 7.40 -4.64 4.98
C PHE A 133 8.48 -5.72 4.83
N GLN A 134 8.52 -6.71 5.71
CA GLN A 134 9.43 -7.86 5.60
C GLN A 134 9.18 -8.64 4.30
N HIS A 135 7.91 -8.87 3.95
CA HIS A 135 7.55 -9.52 2.70
C HIS A 135 7.98 -8.71 1.49
N ILE A 136 7.69 -7.39 1.48
CA ILE A 136 8.11 -6.49 0.41
C ILE A 136 9.64 -6.48 0.27
N ASN A 137 10.38 -6.34 1.36
CA ASN A 137 11.85 -6.28 1.35
C ASN A 137 12.47 -7.57 0.82
N LYS A 138 11.96 -8.73 1.27
CA LYS A 138 12.43 -10.04 0.81
C LYS A 138 12.14 -10.26 -0.68
N LYS A 139 10.92 -9.95 -1.12
CA LYS A 139 10.49 -10.21 -2.50
C LYS A 139 11.01 -9.16 -3.48
N LEU A 140 11.22 -7.91 -3.08
CA LEU A 140 11.79 -6.87 -3.96
C LEU A 140 13.22 -7.22 -4.41
N ARG A 141 13.98 -7.92 -3.56
CA ARG A 141 15.34 -8.41 -3.90
C ARG A 141 15.34 -9.53 -4.94
N VAL A 142 14.29 -10.34 -5.00
CA VAL A 142 14.19 -11.54 -5.86
C VAL A 142 13.40 -11.23 -7.13
N CYS A 143 12.27 -10.54 -7.01
CA CYS A 143 11.33 -10.30 -8.10
C CYS A 143 11.70 -9.01 -8.86
N ALA A 144 11.59 -9.03 -10.18
CA ALA A 144 11.83 -7.89 -11.07
C ALA A 144 10.73 -6.82 -11.02
N TYR A 145 10.18 -6.53 -9.84
CA TYR A 145 9.18 -5.48 -9.65
C TYR A 145 9.84 -4.10 -9.76
N PRO A 146 9.31 -3.17 -10.59
CA PRO A 146 9.90 -1.85 -10.76
C PRO A 146 9.77 -1.01 -9.50
N ILE A 147 10.86 -0.37 -9.10
CA ILE A 147 10.87 0.47 -7.89
C ILE A 147 9.94 1.68 -8.05
N ARG A 148 9.79 2.19 -9.27
CA ARG A 148 8.79 3.24 -9.60
C ARG A 148 7.35 2.84 -9.25
N ARG A 149 7.01 1.54 -9.28
CA ARG A 149 5.69 1.04 -8.87
C ARG A 149 5.65 0.61 -7.40
N ALA A 150 6.80 0.37 -6.78
CA ALA A 150 6.89 0.05 -5.35
C ALA A 150 6.64 1.29 -4.47
N LEU A 151 7.12 2.47 -4.88
CA LEU A 151 6.92 3.69 -4.10
C LEU A 151 5.43 4.03 -3.91
N PRO A 152 4.59 4.04 -4.97
CA PRO A 152 3.16 4.31 -4.81
C PRO A 152 2.42 3.19 -4.05
N LEU A 153 2.91 1.95 -4.12
CA LEU A 153 2.36 0.85 -3.31
C LEU A 153 2.58 1.11 -1.81
N VAL A 154 3.77 1.56 -1.42
CA VAL A 154 4.05 1.94 -0.03
C VAL A 154 3.23 3.16 0.40
N GLU A 155 3.02 4.14 -0.49
CA GLU A 155 2.11 5.25 -0.23
C GLU A 155 0.66 4.77 -0.02
N ALA A 156 0.20 3.82 -0.82
CA ALA A 156 -1.13 3.23 -0.66
C ALA A 156 -1.26 2.45 0.65
N ILE A 157 -0.23 1.69 1.07
CA ILE A 157 -0.19 1.03 2.40
C ILE A 157 -0.26 2.07 3.51
N SER A 158 0.42 3.22 3.37
CA SER A 158 0.27 4.33 4.32
C SER A 158 -1.17 4.87 4.38
N GLY A 159 -1.91 4.88 3.27
CA GLY A 159 -3.31 5.30 3.25
C GLY A 159 -4.25 4.26 3.87
N ASP A 160 -3.96 2.97 3.66
CA ASP A 160 -4.69 1.86 4.28
C ASP A 160 -4.47 1.86 5.81
N LEU A 161 -3.24 2.13 6.27
CA LEU A 161 -2.91 2.34 7.69
C LEU A 161 -3.68 3.51 8.29
N ASP A 162 -3.71 4.66 7.61
CA ASP A 162 -4.42 5.86 8.08
C ASP A 162 -5.92 5.60 8.25
N THR A 163 -6.52 4.94 7.26
CA THR A 163 -7.93 4.54 7.30
C THR A 163 -8.20 3.64 8.50
N ARG A 164 -7.35 2.64 8.71
CA ARG A 164 -7.53 1.70 9.83
C ARG A 164 -7.32 2.36 11.19
N LEU A 165 -6.37 3.29 11.29
CA LEU A 165 -6.15 4.05 12.52
C LEU A 165 -7.35 4.96 12.84
N HIS A 166 -7.96 5.61 11.86
CA HIS A 166 -9.20 6.37 12.09
C HIS A 166 -10.37 5.49 12.54
N GLU A 167 -10.46 4.25 12.08
CA GLU A 167 -11.49 3.29 12.55
C GLU A 167 -11.25 2.81 13.99
N LEU A 168 -10.00 2.66 14.43
CA LEU A 168 -9.70 2.29 15.81
C LEU A 168 -9.74 3.49 16.76
N LEU A 169 -9.30 4.65 16.29
CA LEU A 169 -9.16 5.90 17.05
C LEU A 169 -10.34 6.82 16.78
N HIS A 170 -11.51 6.47 17.31
CA HIS A 170 -12.67 7.34 17.25
C HIS A 170 -12.42 8.63 18.05
N GLY A 171 -12.31 9.77 17.36
CA GLY A 171 -12.01 11.08 17.98
C GLY A 171 -12.95 11.50 19.11
N ARG A 172 -14.20 11.02 19.12
CA ARG A 172 -15.12 11.24 20.25
C ARG A 172 -14.75 10.40 21.47
N SER A 173 -14.23 9.19 21.32
CA SER A 173 -13.83 8.35 22.46
C SER A 173 -12.56 8.88 23.13
N LEU A 174 -11.61 9.36 22.33
CA LEU A 174 -10.33 9.91 22.81
C LEU A 174 -10.47 11.04 23.84
N MET A 175 -11.49 11.90 23.69
CA MET A 175 -11.72 13.03 24.60
C MET A 175 -12.53 12.68 25.86
N HIS A 176 -13.13 11.49 25.93
CA HIS A 176 -13.89 11.03 27.12
C HIS A 176 -13.17 9.92 27.88
N LEU A 177 -12.08 9.38 27.33
CA LEU A 177 -11.22 8.40 28.01
C LEU A 177 -10.51 9.03 29.20
N ASP A 178 -10.23 8.20 30.20
CA ASP A 178 -9.39 8.59 31.33
C ASP A 178 -7.97 8.94 30.85
N PHE A 179 -7.26 9.77 31.61
CA PHE A 179 -5.96 10.27 31.20
C PHE A 179 -4.92 9.15 31.09
N GLN A 180 -4.94 8.16 32.00
CA GLN A 180 -4.01 7.03 31.96
C GLN A 180 -4.23 6.16 30.71
N GLU A 181 -5.49 5.79 30.43
CA GLU A 181 -5.83 5.00 29.23
C GLU A 181 -5.52 5.77 27.93
N PHE A 182 -5.71 7.08 27.95
CA PHE A 182 -5.32 7.95 26.83
C PHE A 182 -3.81 7.97 26.61
N GLN A 183 -3.00 8.08 27.66
CA GLN A 183 -1.54 8.03 27.54
C GLN A 183 -1.06 6.69 26.98
N ASP A 184 -1.59 5.58 27.48
CA ASP A 184 -1.21 4.24 27.02
C ASP A 184 -1.55 4.03 25.54
N LEU A 185 -2.73 4.50 25.12
CA LEU A 185 -3.17 4.46 23.74
C LEU A 185 -2.34 5.38 22.84
N MET A 186 -1.97 6.56 23.32
CA MET A 186 -1.09 7.46 22.58
C MET A 186 0.32 6.87 22.42
N ALA A 187 0.89 6.30 23.48
CA ALA A 187 2.17 5.60 23.43
C ALA A 187 2.14 4.40 22.48
N ALA A 188 1.03 3.65 22.43
CA ALA A 188 0.86 2.56 21.46
C ALA A 188 0.78 3.06 20.00
N THR A 189 0.20 4.25 19.79
CA THR A 189 0.11 4.87 18.47
C THR A 189 1.45 5.45 18.04
N ASP A 190 2.21 6.05 18.96
CA ASP A 190 3.58 6.54 18.69
C ASP A 190 4.52 5.40 18.29
N LYS A 191 4.41 4.23 18.94
CA LYS A 191 5.14 3.02 18.53
C LYS A 191 4.84 2.60 17.09
N ILE A 192 3.61 2.76 16.61
CA ILE A 192 3.27 2.46 15.20
C ILE A 192 4.04 3.38 14.25
N TRP A 193 4.20 4.66 14.61
CA TRP A 193 4.96 5.61 13.81
C TRP A 193 6.45 5.28 13.78
N ASP A 194 7.02 4.89 14.91
CA ASP A 194 8.43 4.49 14.99
C ASP A 194 8.68 3.24 14.14
N ILE A 195 7.83 2.22 14.27
CA ILE A 195 7.88 0.98 13.47
C ILE A 195 7.72 1.28 11.98
N TRP A 196 6.81 2.19 11.60
CA TRP A 196 6.68 2.62 10.21
C TRP A 196 7.97 3.27 9.70
N GLU A 197 8.56 4.20 10.46
CA GLU A 197 9.77 4.91 10.05
C GLU A 197 10.98 3.98 9.93
N GLU A 198 11.13 3.01 10.83
CA GLU A 198 12.17 1.97 10.77
C GLU A 198 12.00 1.07 9.55
N ASN A 199 10.81 0.50 9.36
CA ASN A 199 10.49 -0.32 8.19
C ASN A 199 10.67 0.44 6.87
N PHE A 200 10.30 1.72 6.85
CA PHE A 200 10.48 2.59 5.69
C PHE A 200 11.97 2.82 5.40
N LYS A 201 12.81 3.03 6.42
CA LYS A 201 14.27 3.15 6.24
C LYS A 201 14.85 1.86 5.67
N GLU A 202 14.43 0.71 6.18
CA GLU A 202 14.84 -0.59 5.65
C GLU A 202 14.42 -0.78 4.18
N PHE A 203 13.16 -0.45 3.87
CA PHE A 203 12.65 -0.47 2.51
C PHE A 203 13.42 0.46 1.59
N ALA A 204 13.73 1.68 2.02
CA ALA A 204 14.51 2.62 1.23
C ALA A 204 15.94 2.07 0.97
N ASN A 205 16.54 1.41 1.95
CA ASN A 205 17.85 0.76 1.78
C ASN A 205 17.78 -0.43 0.82
N ALA A 206 16.77 -1.30 0.96
CA ALA A 206 16.54 -2.43 0.06
C ALA A 206 16.26 -1.95 -1.39
N ALA A 207 15.45 -0.90 -1.55
CA ALA A 207 15.17 -0.30 -2.85
C ALA A 207 16.45 0.28 -3.48
N ARG A 208 17.26 1.06 -2.74
CA ARG A 208 18.55 1.57 -3.25
C ARG A 208 19.50 0.44 -3.65
N GLU A 209 19.58 -0.62 -2.85
CA GLU A 209 20.39 -1.80 -3.14
C GLU A 209 19.95 -2.45 -4.47
N VAL A 210 18.64 -2.58 -4.68
CA VAL A 210 18.07 -3.14 -5.92
C VAL A 210 18.33 -2.23 -7.14
N ILE A 211 18.18 -0.89 -7.01
CA ILE A 211 18.55 0.06 -8.09
C ILE A 211 20.01 -0.15 -8.49
N ARG A 212 20.91 -0.19 -7.49
CA ARG A 212 22.35 -0.34 -7.71
C ARG A 212 22.68 -1.69 -8.34
N ARG A 213 22.07 -2.78 -7.86
CA ARG A 213 22.29 -4.15 -8.38
C ARG A 213 21.80 -4.30 -9.82
N ARG A 214 20.71 -3.61 -10.18
CA ARG A 214 20.10 -3.69 -11.53
C ARG A 214 20.64 -2.64 -12.51
N GLY A 215 21.41 -1.66 -12.05
CA GLY A 215 21.88 -0.55 -12.88
C GLY A 215 20.73 0.34 -13.39
N GLU A 216 19.62 0.41 -12.66
CA GLU A 216 18.47 1.24 -13.03
C GLU A 216 18.76 2.74 -12.81
N LYS A 217 18.08 3.62 -13.57
CA LYS A 217 18.21 5.07 -13.38
C LYS A 217 17.85 5.44 -11.94
N PHE A 218 18.66 6.30 -11.32
CA PHE A 218 18.40 6.79 -9.97
C PHE A 218 16.99 7.40 -9.88
N ILE A 219 16.20 6.91 -8.92
CA ILE A 219 14.86 7.43 -8.62
C ILE A 219 14.93 7.99 -7.20
N PRO A 220 14.58 9.27 -6.99
CA PRO A 220 14.47 9.81 -5.64
C PRO A 220 13.41 9.02 -4.86
N ILE A 221 13.79 8.41 -3.74
CA ILE A 221 12.86 7.78 -2.81
C ILE A 221 12.30 8.90 -1.93
N LYS A 222 11.26 9.56 -2.41
CA LYS A 222 10.47 10.53 -1.63
C LYS A 222 9.04 10.04 -1.62
N ILE A 223 8.56 9.65 -0.46
CA ILE A 223 7.17 9.29 -0.22
C ILE A 223 6.66 10.32 0.79
N ASP A 224 5.53 10.95 0.48
CA ASP A 224 4.80 11.76 1.45
C ASP A 224 3.71 10.86 2.04
N PRO A 225 3.93 10.28 3.23
CA PRO A 225 2.98 9.35 3.80
C PRO A 225 1.66 10.06 4.12
N ARG A 226 0.55 9.44 3.72
CA ARG A 226 -0.80 9.99 3.96
C ARG A 226 -1.14 10.08 5.44
N HIS A 227 -0.58 9.19 6.27
CA HIS A 227 -0.78 9.19 7.73
C HIS A 227 -0.09 10.37 8.45
N LYS A 228 0.73 11.17 7.76
CA LYS A 228 1.46 12.30 8.37
C LYS A 228 0.52 13.33 9.00
N GLN A 229 -0.56 13.68 8.31
CA GLN A 229 -1.54 14.65 8.81
C GLN A 229 -2.22 14.14 10.09
N THR A 230 -2.50 12.83 10.14
CA THR A 230 -3.09 12.17 11.30
C THR A 230 -2.11 12.11 12.48
N LYS A 231 -0.83 11.82 12.22
CA LYS A 231 0.24 11.91 13.22
C LYS A 231 0.33 13.32 13.83
N ASP A 232 0.36 14.35 13.00
CA ASP A 232 0.44 15.75 13.46
C ASP A 232 -0.79 16.14 14.30
N ARG A 233 -1.98 15.70 13.89
CA ARG A 233 -3.22 15.94 14.62
C ARG A 233 -3.26 15.22 15.96
N LEU A 234 -2.84 13.96 16.02
CA LEU A 234 -2.77 13.19 17.26
C LEU A 234 -1.74 13.78 18.23
N LYS A 235 -0.60 14.26 17.72
CA LYS A 235 0.39 14.97 18.54
C LYS A 235 -0.20 16.24 19.17
N TYR A 236 -0.97 17.01 18.41
CA TYR A 236 -1.67 18.18 18.96
C TYR A 236 -2.63 17.80 20.09
N ILE A 237 -3.43 16.74 19.90
CA ILE A 237 -4.39 16.26 20.91
C ILE A 237 -3.65 15.77 22.17
N ASN A 238 -2.52 15.07 21.99
CA ASN A 238 -1.68 14.63 23.10
C ASN A 238 -1.16 15.80 23.93
N THR A 239 -0.54 16.79 23.29
CA THR A 239 -0.07 18.01 23.98
C THR A 239 -1.22 18.74 24.67
N PHE A 240 -2.38 18.85 24.02
CA PHE A 240 -3.56 19.48 24.61
C PHE A 240 -4.01 18.79 25.90
N ARG A 241 -4.11 17.46 25.92
CA ARG A 241 -4.53 16.71 27.11
C ARG A 241 -3.48 16.72 28.21
N VAL A 242 -2.19 16.63 27.87
CA VAL A 242 -1.10 16.75 28.86
C VAL A 242 -1.13 18.12 29.53
N ASN A 243 -1.28 19.19 28.76
CA ASN A 243 -1.37 20.54 29.31
C ASN A 243 -2.62 20.74 30.19
N HIS A 244 -3.76 20.16 29.78
CA HIS A 244 -4.99 20.19 30.58
C HIS A 244 -4.83 19.48 31.92
N GLU A 245 -4.16 18.32 31.93
CA GLU A 245 -3.89 17.58 33.16
C GLU A 245 -2.93 18.34 34.08
N GLN A 246 -1.84 18.88 33.53
CA GLN A 246 -0.90 19.72 34.28
C GLN A 246 -1.60 20.95 34.89
N LEU A 247 -2.51 21.59 34.14
CA LEU A 247 -3.30 22.71 34.66
C LEU A 247 -4.20 22.26 35.81
N ARG A 248 -4.89 21.12 35.66
CA ARG A 248 -5.76 20.56 36.70
C ARG A 248 -4.97 20.25 37.97
N ASP A 249 -3.80 19.63 37.86
CA ASP A 249 -2.94 19.30 38.99
C ASP A 249 -2.40 20.56 39.67
N THR A 250 -1.99 21.57 38.88
CA THR A 250 -1.55 22.86 39.42
C THR A 250 -2.67 23.58 40.18
N ILE A 251 -3.89 23.59 39.62
CA ILE A 251 -5.07 24.16 40.28
C ILE A 251 -5.40 23.37 41.56
N ALA A 252 -5.36 22.05 41.53
CA ALA A 252 -5.63 21.20 42.69
C ALA A 252 -4.60 21.42 43.81
N ASN A 253 -3.32 21.58 43.48
CA ASN A 253 -2.27 21.87 44.47
C ASN A 253 -2.43 23.28 45.05
N VAL A 254 -2.69 24.28 44.21
CA VAL A 254 -2.82 25.68 44.65
C VAL A 254 -4.11 25.94 45.45
N LEU A 255 -5.22 25.27 45.13
CA LEU A 255 -6.50 25.43 45.86
C LEU A 255 -6.71 24.39 46.97
N GLY A 256 -5.98 23.27 46.95
CA GLY A 256 -6.03 22.24 47.98
C GLY A 256 -5.24 22.60 49.24
N GLU A 257 -4.16 23.38 49.10
CA GLU A 257 -3.38 23.89 50.24
C GLU A 257 -4.15 24.89 51.12
N ASP A 258 -5.28 25.45 50.63
CA ASP A 258 -6.14 26.37 51.40
C ASP A 258 -7.17 25.66 52.30
N GLN A 259 -7.34 24.33 52.25
CA GLN A 259 -8.30 23.61 53.11
C GLN A 259 -7.70 22.89 54.32
N ASP A 260 -6.38 22.66 54.36
CA ASP A 260 -5.71 22.01 55.51
C ASP A 260 -4.99 22.97 56.46
N SER A 261 -5.10 24.30 56.24
CA SER A 261 -4.49 25.33 57.08
C SER A 261 -5.40 25.88 58.20
N VAL A 262 -6.46 25.16 58.58
CA VAL A 262 -7.33 25.53 59.72
C VAL A 262 -7.24 24.52 60.87
N HIS A 263 -6.03 24.24 61.37
CA HIS A 263 -5.74 23.99 62.79
C HIS A 263 -4.24 23.71 63.00
N ASN A 264 -3.43 24.75 63.19
CA ASN A 264 -2.48 24.76 64.29
C ASN A 264 -2.03 26.19 64.60
N ASP A 265 -2.57 26.71 65.69
CA ASP A 265 -2.17 27.97 66.29
C ASP A 265 -0.83 27.78 67.01
N GLY A 266 0.12 28.69 66.81
CA GLY A 266 1.26 28.85 67.71
C GLY A 266 2.66 28.77 67.08
N VAL A 267 3.21 29.97 66.88
CA VAL A 267 4.59 30.41 67.17
C VAL A 267 5.29 31.04 65.96
N SER A 268 5.52 32.34 66.12
CA SER A 268 6.20 33.27 65.23
C SER A 268 7.65 32.92 64.93
N GLY A 269 8.09 33.24 63.71
CA GLY A 269 9.49 33.46 63.35
C GLY A 269 9.57 34.22 62.03
N PRO A 270 10.31 35.35 61.94
CA PRO A 270 10.43 36.11 60.70
C PRO A 270 11.58 35.55 59.86
N VAL A 271 11.34 35.18 58.61
CA VAL A 271 12.43 34.88 57.66
C VAL A 271 12.13 35.48 56.29
N ILE A 272 12.65 36.70 56.12
CA ILE A 272 13.41 37.23 54.98
C ILE A 272 12.89 36.87 53.58
N ILE A 273 12.29 37.86 52.94
CA ILE A 273 12.08 37.94 51.49
C ILE A 273 13.46 38.22 50.86
N GLU A 274 14.01 37.25 50.13
CA GLU A 274 15.20 37.44 49.32
C GLU A 274 14.78 37.66 47.86
N GLU A 275 15.02 38.90 47.44
CA GLU A 275 14.89 39.46 46.10
C GLU A 275 15.90 38.79 45.14
N MET A 276 15.39 38.01 44.19
CA MET A 276 16.09 37.58 42.97
C MET A 276 15.01 37.47 41.89
N GLY A 277 15.12 38.01 40.69
CA GLY A 277 16.17 38.73 40.00
C GLY A 277 15.61 38.95 38.59
N ASP A 278 15.64 40.20 38.15
CA ASP A 278 15.28 40.65 36.81
C ASP A 278 16.24 40.03 35.78
N VAL A 279 15.73 39.29 34.78
CA VAL A 279 16.46 39.03 33.53
C VAL A 279 15.52 38.58 32.40
N ASP A 280 15.32 39.53 31.50
CA ASP A 280 15.19 39.47 30.03
C ASP A 280 14.07 38.66 29.36
N ALA A 281 13.13 39.44 28.81
CA ALA A 281 12.39 39.12 27.60
C ALA A 281 13.31 39.20 26.37
N ILE A 282 13.26 38.19 25.51
CA ILE A 282 13.84 38.27 24.15
C ILE A 282 12.90 37.57 23.17
N ASP A 283 12.73 38.24 22.03
CA ASP A 283 11.97 37.95 20.79
C ASP A 283 11.84 36.48 20.35
#